data_AF-A0A0R5RI69-F1
#
_entry.id   AF-A0A0R5RI69-F1
#
_cell.length_a   1.000
_cell.length_b   1.000
_cell.length_c   1.000
_cell.angle_alpha   90.00
_cell.angle_beta   90.00
_cell.angle_gamma   90.00
#
_symmetry.space_group_name_H-M   'P 1'
#
loop_
_entity.id
_entity.type
_entity.pdbx_description
1 polymer ?
#
loop_
_entity_poly.entity_id
_entity_poly.type
_entity_poly.pdbx_seq_one_letter_code
_entity_poly.pdbx_strand_id
1 'polypeptide(L)' 'VLDDSKRLAKRKLIEENREKRRREELQKSIGHKPEPTDEEWELIKTVTEAHVATNAQGSHWKQKRKF' A
#
# COMPACT_ATOMS: atom_id res chain seq x y z
N VAL A 1 29.55 9.76 27.38
CA VAL A 1 28.10 10.00 27.19
C VAL A 1 27.95 11.27 26.35
N LEU A 2 27.16 11.29 25.27
CA LEU A 2 27.01 12.48 24.41
C LEU A 2 26.42 13.66 25.20
N ASP A 3 26.90 14.89 24.99
CA ASP A 3 26.30 16.09 25.60
C ASP A 3 24.84 16.28 25.13
N ASP A 4 24.00 16.86 25.97
CA ASP A 4 22.57 17.07 25.66
C ASP A 4 22.33 17.84 24.37
N SER A 5 23.19 18.82 24.08
CA SER A 5 23.14 19.56 22.82
C SER A 5 23.29 18.65 21.59
N LYS A 6 24.20 17.67 21.64
CA LYS A 6 24.39 16.69 20.55
C LYS A 6 23.22 15.71 20.46
N ARG A 7 22.61 15.33 21.59
CA ARG A 7 21.40 14.48 21.62
C ARG A 7 20.21 15.19 20.98
N LEU A 8 19.98 16.45 21.34
CA LEU A 8 18.90 17.27 20.80
C LEU A 8 19.10 17.52 19.29
N ALA A 9 20.31 17.83 18.85
CA ALA A 9 20.64 17.99 17.43
C ALA A 9 20.36 16.71 16.64
N LYS A 10 20.78 15.54 17.14
CA LYS A 10 20.48 14.24 16.51
C LYS A 10 18.97 13.97 16.45
N ARG A 11 18.24 14.25 17.53
CA ARG A 11 16.78 14.07 17.58
C ARG A 11 16.08 14.91 16.52
N LYS A 12 16.48 16.18 16.38
CA LYS A 12 15.95 17.10 15.38
C LYS A 12 16.22 16.61 13.96
N LEU A 13 17.46 16.20 13.68
CA LEU A 13 17.85 15.66 12.36
C LEU A 13 17.07 14.39 11.99
N ILE A 14 16.81 13.51 12.96
CA ILE A 14 16.01 12.30 12.73
C ILE A 14 14.57 12.67 12.38
N GLU A 15 13.97 13.64 13.09
CA GLU A 15 12.60 14.07 12.83
C GLU A 15 12.50 14.76 11.46
N GLU A 16 13.44 15.64 11.11
CA GLU A 16 13.51 16.28 9.79
C GLU A 16 13.64 15.25 8.66
N ASN A 17 14.48 14.22 8.84
CA ASN A 17 14.60 13.13 7.86
C ASN A 17 13.32 12.27 7.76
N ARG A 18 12.60 12.07 8.86
CA ARG A 18 11.31 11.37 8.85
C ARG A 18 10.24 12.18 8.12
N GLU A 19 10.17 13.49 8.37
CA GLU A 19 9.26 14.38 7.65
C GLU A 19 9.58 14.45 6.17
N LYS A 20 10.87 14.59 5.82
CA LYS A 20 11.32 14.61 4.42
C LYS A 20 10.92 13.33 3.69
N ARG A 21 11.18 12.17 4.28
CA ARG A 21 10.77 10.86 3.72
C ARG A 21 9.25 10.75 3.57
N ARG A 22 8.46 11.16 4.57
CA ARG A 22 6.99 11.17 4.46
C ARG A 22 6.50 12.05 3.32
N ARG A 23 7.07 13.23 3.12
CA ARG A 23 6.71 14.13 2.01
C ARG A 23 7.10 13.54 0.66
N GLU A 24 8.29 12.95 0.54
CA GLU A 24 8.74 12.30 -0.69
C GLU A 24 7.91 11.05 -1.03
N GLU A 25 7.53 10.24 -0.04
CA GLU A 25 6.62 9.10 -0.22
C GLU A 25 5.22 9.55 -0.64
N LEU A 26 4.71 10.62 -0.02
CA LEU A 26 3.43 11.21 -0.39
C LEU A 26 3.49 11.75 -1.83
N GLN A 27 4.55 12.46 -2.20
CA GLN A 27 4.76 12.92 -3.59
C GLN A 27 4.88 11.76 -4.58
N LYS A 28 5.59 10.66 -4.23
CA LYS A 28 5.65 9.45 -5.06
C LYS A 28 4.27 8.79 -5.22
N SER A 29 3.42 8.84 -4.19
CA SER A 29 2.04 8.35 -4.27
C SER A 29 1.11 9.28 -5.04
N ILE A 30 1.43 10.59 -5.11
CA ILE A 30 0.70 11.62 -5.85
C ILE A 30 1.11 11.66 -7.33
N GLY A 31 2.18 10.95 -7.72
CA GLY A 31 2.45 10.70 -9.14
C GLY A 31 1.22 10.03 -9.78
N HIS A 32 0.72 10.60 -10.88
CA HIS A 32 -0.41 10.07 -11.63
C HIS A 32 -0.08 8.64 -12.07
N LYS A 33 -0.52 7.64 -11.28
CA LYS A 33 -0.52 6.26 -11.73
C LYS A 33 -1.52 6.20 -12.87
N PRO A 34 -1.11 5.75 -14.06
CA PRO A 34 -2.07 5.58 -15.14
C PRO A 34 -3.15 4.62 -14.66
N GLU A 35 -4.40 4.99 -14.90
CA GLU A 35 -5.50 4.04 -14.79
C GLU A 35 -5.33 2.94 -15.84
N PRO A 36 -5.88 1.74 -15.63
CA PRO A 36 -5.88 0.71 -16.66
C PRO A 36 -6.51 1.25 -17.95
N THR A 37 -5.95 0.86 -19.08
CA THR A 37 -6.52 1.04 -20.41
C THR A 37 -7.82 0.24 -20.57
N ASP A 38 -8.62 0.53 -21.59
CA ASP A 38 -9.87 -0.22 -21.86
C ASP A 38 -9.62 -1.72 -22.06
N GLU A 39 -8.53 -2.09 -22.74
CA GLU A 39 -8.13 -3.49 -22.92
C GLU A 39 -7.74 -4.16 -21.59
N GLU A 40 -7.02 -3.44 -20.73
CA GLU A 40 -6.68 -3.94 -19.39
C GLU A 40 -7.91 -4.05 -18.51
N TRP A 41 -8.90 -3.15 -18.64
CA TRP A 41 -10.16 -3.25 -17.92
C TRP A 41 -10.96 -4.50 -18.33
N GLU A 42 -11.05 -4.80 -19.62
CA GLU A 42 -11.68 -6.02 -20.09
C GLU A 42 -10.94 -7.28 -19.62
N LEU A 43 -9.60 -7.24 -19.60
CA LEU A 43 -8.80 -8.31 -19.04
C LEU A 43 -9.04 -8.49 -17.52
N ILE A 44 -9.02 -7.39 -16.76
CA ILE A 44 -9.29 -7.36 -15.31
C ILE A 44 -10.67 -7.95 -15.03
N LYS A 45 -11.68 -7.57 -15.79
CA LYS A 45 -13.03 -8.10 -15.64
C LYS A 45 -13.08 -9.59 -15.92
N THR A 46 -12.54 -10.02 -17.07
CA THR A 46 -12.53 -11.43 -17.49
C THR A 46 -11.85 -12.33 -16.46
N VAL A 47 -10.66 -11.94 -15.97
CA VAL A 47 -9.93 -12.75 -14.98
C VAL A 47 -10.64 -12.76 -13.62
N THR A 48 -11.26 -11.64 -13.22
CA THR A 48 -12.01 -11.55 -11.97
C THR A 48 -13.23 -12.45 -12.00
N GLU A 49 -14.01 -12.44 -13.09
CA GLU A 49 -15.18 -13.29 -13.26
C GLU A 49 -14.79 -14.77 -13.27
N ALA A 50 -13.76 -15.15 -14.03
CA ALA A 50 -13.26 -16.53 -14.06
C ALA A 50 -12.80 -17.01 -12.67
N HIS A 51 -12.11 -16.15 -11.92
CA HIS A 51 -11.70 -16.45 -10.56
C HIS A 51 -12.89 -16.62 -9.63
N VAL A 52 -13.85 -15.68 -9.64
CA VAL A 52 -15.04 -15.74 -8.78
C VAL A 52 -15.87 -16.98 -9.07
N ALA A 53 -16.05 -17.35 -10.34
CA ALA A 53 -16.80 -18.54 -10.75
C ALA A 53 -16.16 -19.86 -10.29
N THR A 54 -14.84 -19.89 -10.15
CA THR A 54 -14.07 -21.09 -9.77
C THR A 54 -13.61 -21.09 -8.31
N ASN A 55 -13.79 -19.98 -7.57
CA ASN A 55 -13.39 -19.87 -6.18
C ASN A 55 -14.36 -20.63 -5.26
N ALA A 56 -13.85 -21.66 -4.58
CA ALA A 56 -14.65 -22.49 -3.68
C ALA A 56 -15.22 -21.67 -2.51
N GLN A 57 -16.54 -21.72 -2.35
CA GLN A 57 -17.31 -21.09 -1.27
C GLN A 57 -17.39 -19.55 -1.30
N GLY A 58 -16.68 -18.89 -2.22
CA GLY A 58 -16.74 -17.45 -2.45
C GLY A 58 -16.62 -16.64 -1.15
N SER A 59 -17.42 -15.58 -1.02
CA SER A 59 -17.42 -14.71 0.17
C SER A 59 -17.88 -15.41 1.46
N HIS A 60 -18.57 -16.55 1.38
CA HIS A 60 -19.17 -17.24 2.53
C HIS A 60 -18.27 -18.34 3.13
N TRP A 61 -17.03 -18.46 2.66
CA TRP A 61 -16.08 -19.49 3.11
C TRP A 61 -15.89 -19.51 4.64
N LYS A 62 -15.89 -18.34 5.30
CA LYS A 62 -15.74 -18.24 6.76
C LYS A 62 -16.85 -18.93 7.55
N GLN A 63 -18.07 -18.96 7.00
CA GLN A 63 -19.23 -19.63 7.61
C GLN A 63 -19.26 -21.12 7.28
N LYS A 64 -18.76 -21.51 6.09
CA LYS A 64 -18.83 -22.88 5.58
C LYS A 64 -17.65 -23.77 6.02
N ARG A 65 -16.51 -23.21 6.39
CA ARG A 65 -15.36 -24.00 6.87
C ARG A 65 -15.69 -24.68 8.21
N LYS A 66 -15.28 -25.95 8.36
CA LYS A 66 -15.31 -26.68 9.63
C LYS A 66 -13.93 -26.62 10.28
N PHE A 67 -13.90 -26.52 11.60
CA PHE A 67 -12.70 -26.55 12.44
C PHE A 67 -12.71 -27.82 13.27
#